data_AF-S4PJI3-F1
#
_entry.id   AF-S4PJI3-F1
#
_cell.length_a   1.000
_cell.length_b   1.000
_cell.length_c   1.000
_cell.angle_alpha   90.00
_cell.angle_beta   90.00
_cell.angle_gamma   90.00
#
_symmetry.space_group_name_H-M   'P 1'
#
loop_
_entity.id
_entity.type
_entity.pdbx_description
1 polymer ?
#
loop_
_entity_poly.entity_id
_entity_poly.type
_entity_poly.pdbx_seq_one_letter_code
_entity_poly.pdbx_strand_id
1 'polypeptide(L)'
;MFLRGRPVVLYAPSDHDNLDPAKVAPPPQNKLKLEWVYGYRGKDCRSNLYLLPTGEIVYFVAAVVVLFNVEEQCQRHYTGHTDDVKCIAVHPNKLVIASGQCA
;
A
#
# COMPACT_ATOMS: atom_id res chain seq x y z
N MET A 1 26.65 -5.38 11.88
CA MET A 1 25.84 -4.38 11.14
C MET A 1 26.25 -2.99 11.61
N PHE A 2 26.16 -1.94 10.78
CA PHE A 2 26.35 -0.56 11.24
C PHE A 2 25.07 0.23 11.00
N LEU A 3 24.62 1.00 11.98
CA LEU A 3 23.50 1.93 11.85
C LEU A 3 24.04 3.34 12.10
N ARG A 4 23.93 4.20 11.09
CA ARG A 4 24.45 5.59 11.13
C ARG A 4 25.92 5.67 11.55
N GLY A 5 26.75 4.76 11.04
CA GLY A 5 28.19 4.70 11.35
C GLY A 5 28.54 4.09 12.71
N ARG A 6 27.56 3.72 13.54
CA ARG A 6 27.81 3.04 14.82
C ARG A 6 27.64 1.53 14.69
N PRO A 7 28.55 0.71 15.27
CA PRO A 7 28.44 -0.74 15.20
C PRO A 7 27.25 -1.24 16.03
N VAL A 8 26.50 -2.18 15.47
CA VAL A 8 25.47 -2.96 16.14
C VAL A 8 25.93 -4.41 16.16
N VAL A 9 26.14 -4.94 17.37
CA VAL A 9 26.57 -6.31 17.62
C VAL A 9 25.35 -7.21 17.72
N LEU A 10 25.34 -8.29 16.93
CA LEU A 10 24.31 -9.32 16.96
C LEU A 10 25.02 -10.63 17.33
N TYR A 11 24.57 -11.28 18.40
CA TYR A 11 25.11 -12.55 18.85
C TYR A 11 24.30 -13.69 18.22
N ALA A 12 24.98 -14.61 17.53
CA ALA A 12 24.36 -15.83 17.02
C ALA A 12 24.11 -16.82 18.18
N PRO A 13 23.17 -17.77 18.03
CA PRO A 13 23.01 -18.86 18.99
C PRO A 13 24.29 -19.68 19.12
N SER A 14 24.62 -20.09 20.35
CA SER A 14 25.88 -20.80 20.66
C SER A 14 26.05 -22.15 19.96
N ASP A 15 24.95 -22.78 19.51
CA ASP A 15 24.98 -24.10 18.87
C ASP A 15 25.15 -24.03 17.33
N HIS A 16 25.43 -22.83 16.79
CA HIS A 16 25.54 -22.57 15.35
C HIS A 16 26.93 -22.03 14.97
N ASP A 17 27.94 -22.90 14.99
CA ASP A 17 29.34 -22.54 14.70
C ASP A 17 29.65 -22.26 13.22
N ASN A 18 28.77 -22.70 12.30
CA ASN A 18 28.99 -22.62 10.84
C ASN A 18 28.24 -21.46 10.16
N LEU A 19 27.92 -20.40 10.90
CA LEU A 19 27.25 -19.24 10.33
C LEU A 19 28.24 -18.41 9.50
N ASP A 20 28.11 -18.45 8.17
CA ASP A 20 28.81 -17.53 7.26
C ASP A 20 28.01 -16.21 7.13
N PRO A 21 28.53 -15.08 7.64
CA PRO A 21 27.84 -13.79 7.54
C PRO A 21 27.71 -13.26 6.10
N ALA A 22 28.50 -13.77 5.16
CA ALA A 22 28.45 -13.38 3.75
C ALA A 22 27.45 -14.21 2.92
N LYS A 23 26.87 -15.27 3.51
CA LYS A 23 25.93 -16.15 2.82
C LYS A 23 24.66 -15.41 2.45
N VAL A 24 24.36 -15.38 1.15
CA VAL A 24 23.12 -14.78 0.63
C VAL A 24 21.97 -15.77 0.80
N ALA A 25 20.91 -15.34 1.50
CA ALA A 25 19.68 -16.10 1.61
C ALA A 25 18.85 -16.00 0.31
N PRO A 26 18.18 -17.07 -0.13
CA PRO A 26 17.27 -17.00 -1.26
C PRO A 26 16.04 -16.14 -0.91
N PRO A 27 15.31 -15.62 -1.92
CA PRO A 27 14.04 -14.94 -1.70
C PRO A 27 13.02 -15.86 -0.99
N PRO A 28 12.11 -15.30 -0.17
CA PRO A 28 11.00 -16.06 0.40
C PRO A 28 10.12 -16.69 -0.69
N GLN A 29 9.51 -17.83 -0.39
CA GLN A 29 8.60 -18.52 -1.31
C GLN A 29 7.26 -17.79 -1.47
N ASN A 30 6.84 -17.03 -0.45
CA ASN A 30 5.56 -16.34 -0.41
C ASN A 30 5.72 -14.86 -0.77
N LYS A 31 4.65 -14.29 -1.31
CA LYS A 31 4.55 -12.86 -1.63
C LYS A 31 3.46 -12.19 -0.81
N LEU A 32 3.65 -10.91 -0.53
CA LEU A 32 2.64 -10.07 0.09
C LEU A 32 1.66 -9.59 -0.97
N LYS A 33 0.39 -9.48 -0.59
CA LYS A 33 -0.68 -8.89 -1.38
C LYS A 33 -1.47 -7.95 -0.47
N LEU A 34 -1.73 -6.74 -0.95
CA LEU A 34 -2.60 -5.81 -0.23
C LEU A 34 -4.02 -6.37 -0.22
N GLU A 35 -4.58 -6.51 0.98
CA GLU A 35 -5.94 -7.03 1.20
C GLU A 35 -6.88 -5.92 1.66
N TRP A 36 -6.42 -5.06 2.57
CA TRP A 36 -7.25 -4.03 3.17
C TRP A 36 -6.46 -2.76 3.46
N VAL A 37 -7.14 -1.62 3.29
CA VAL A 37 -6.67 -0.32 3.72
C VAL A 37 -7.69 0.26 4.71
N TYR A 38 -7.20 0.64 5.89
CA TYR A 38 -8.01 1.27 6.92
C TYR A 38 -7.86 2.79 6.87
N GLY A 39 -9.01 3.47 6.98
CA GLY A 39 -9.08 4.94 7.03
C GLY A 39 -9.49 5.56 5.70
N TYR A 40 -10.00 6.79 5.79
CA TYR A 40 -10.43 7.63 4.68
C TYR A 40 -9.83 9.02 4.87
N ARG A 41 -9.24 9.59 3.82
CA ARG A 41 -8.65 10.93 3.86
C ARG A 41 -9.72 12.03 3.72
N GLY A 42 -10.50 12.22 4.78
CA GLY A 42 -11.54 13.25 4.85
C GLY A 42 -11.13 14.55 5.55
N LYS A 43 -9.98 14.58 6.25
CA LYS A 43 -9.58 15.72 7.10
C LYS A 43 -9.05 16.91 6.29
N ASP A 44 -8.24 16.64 5.27
CA ASP A 44 -7.48 17.64 4.50
C ASP A 44 -7.71 17.53 2.97
N CYS A 45 -8.68 16.71 2.55
CA CYS A 45 -9.10 16.54 1.16
C CYS A 45 -10.63 16.68 1.06
N ARG A 46 -11.11 16.89 -0.16
CA ARG A 46 -12.54 17.04 -0.51
C ARG A 46 -12.81 16.42 -1.86
N SER A 47 -14.09 16.23 -2.20
CA SER A 47 -14.52 15.74 -3.52
C SER A 47 -13.80 14.44 -3.92
N ASN A 48 -13.69 13.51 -2.98
CA ASN A 48 -12.90 12.29 -3.10
C ASN A 48 -13.62 11.03 -2.61
N LEU A 49 -14.95 11.04 -2.67
CA LEU A 49 -15.80 9.90 -2.33
C LEU A 49 -16.90 9.77 -3.40
N TYR A 50 -16.91 8.64 -4.11
CA TYR A 50 -17.83 8.37 -5.21
C TYR A 50 -18.39 6.95 -5.12
N LEU A 51 -19.65 6.74 -5.48
CA LEU A 51 -20.24 5.41 -5.66
C LEU A 51 -20.29 5.07 -7.15
N LEU A 52 -19.73 3.93 -7.53
CA LEU A 52 -19.78 3.43 -8.91
C LEU A 52 -21.05 2.62 -9.16
N PRO A 53 -21.49 2.48 -10.43
CA PRO A 53 -22.58 1.57 -10.80
C PRO A 53 -22.34 0.10 -10.45
N THR A 54 -21.08 -0.29 -10.20
CA THR A 54 -20.71 -1.63 -9.72
C THR A 54 -21.07 -1.87 -8.25
N GLY A 55 -21.51 -0.84 -7.51
CA GLY A 55 -21.71 -0.90 -6.06
C GLY A 55 -20.43 -0.59 -5.25
N GLU A 56 -19.28 -0.43 -5.91
CA GLU A 56 -18.03 -0.09 -5.25
C GLU A 56 -17.98 1.40 -4.86
N ILE A 57 -17.59 1.66 -3.61
CA ILE A 57 -17.25 2.98 -3.11
C ILE A 57 -15.79 3.27 -3.44
N VAL A 58 -15.54 4.35 -4.17
CA VAL A 58 -14.20 4.81 -4.55
C VAL A 58 -13.79 6.00 -3.70
N TYR A 59 -12.61 5.88 -3.09
CA TYR A 59 -11.93 6.96 -2.36
C TYR A 59 -10.42 6.73 -2.37
N PHE A 60 -9.66 7.58 -1.69
CA PHE A 60 -8.21 7.38 -1.55
C PHE A 60 -7.72 7.68 -0.12
N VAL A 61 -6.56 7.11 0.20
CA VAL A 61 -5.79 7.39 1.41
C VAL A 61 -4.32 7.05 1.13
N ALA A 62 -3.39 7.86 1.64
CA ALA A 62 -1.97 7.80 1.27
C ALA A 62 -1.81 7.79 -0.27
N ALA A 63 -0.95 6.91 -0.81
CA ALA A 63 -0.71 6.73 -2.24
C ALA A 63 -1.67 5.73 -2.92
N VAL A 64 -2.80 5.37 -2.29
CA VAL A 64 -3.66 4.27 -2.77
C VAL A 64 -5.08 4.77 -3.05
N VAL A 65 -5.60 4.41 -4.23
CA VAL A 65 -7.04 4.52 -4.54
C VAL A 65 -7.71 3.20 -4.17
N VAL A 66 -8.75 3.27 -3.34
CA VAL A 66 -9.50 2.13 -2.82
C VAL A 66 -10.83 2.05 -3.55
N LEU A 67 -11.19 0.85 -4.00
CA LEU A 67 -12.51 0.48 -4.51
C LEU A 67 -13.09 -0.55 -3.54
N PHE A 68 -14.01 -0.11 -2.70
CA PHE A 68 -14.57 -0.93 -1.62
C PHE A 68 -16.00 -1.36 -1.96
N ASN A 69 -16.21 -2.68 -2.11
CA ASN A 69 -17.55 -3.25 -2.19
C ASN A 69 -18.03 -3.57 -0.77
N VAL A 70 -19.05 -2.85 -0.31
CA VAL A 70 -19.60 -3.01 1.05
C VAL A 70 -20.39 -4.30 1.20
N GLU A 71 -21.08 -4.77 0.16
CA GLU A 71 -21.88 -6.00 0.22
C GLU A 71 -20.98 -7.23 0.30
N GLU A 72 -19.95 -7.28 -0.54
CA GLU A 72 -18.99 -8.39 -0.58
C GLU A 72 -17.89 -8.29 0.49
N GLN A 73 -17.82 -7.18 1.22
CA GLN A 73 -16.76 -6.90 2.19
C GLN A 73 -15.36 -7.12 1.60
N CYS A 74 -15.12 -6.61 0.40
CA CYS A 74 -13.87 -6.79 -0.32
C CYS A 74 -13.34 -5.45 -0.86
N GLN A 75 -12.02 -5.32 -0.94
CA GLN A 75 -11.37 -4.14 -1.52
C GLN A 75 -10.51 -4.53 -2.72
N ARG A 76 -10.52 -3.65 -3.72
CA ARG A 76 -9.50 -3.59 -4.76
C ARG A 76 -8.75 -2.27 -4.64
N HIS A 77 -7.52 -2.26 -5.12
CA HIS A 77 -6.61 -1.13 -4.92
C HIS A 77 -5.92 -0.78 -6.23
N TYR A 78 -5.85 0.51 -6.52
CA TYR A 78 -4.93 1.04 -7.51
C TYR A 78 -3.76 1.70 -6.78
N THR A 79 -2.56 1.13 -6.97
CA THR A 79 -1.31 1.50 -6.28
C THR A 79 -0.27 2.05 -7.25
N GLY A 80 -0.72 2.74 -8.32
CA GLY A 80 0.18 3.30 -9.33
C GLY A 80 0.86 4.60 -8.90
N HIS A 81 0.35 5.26 -7.87
CA HIS A 81 0.95 6.48 -7.32
C HIS A 81 2.13 6.15 -6.41
N THR A 82 3.16 6.99 -6.46
CA THR A 82 4.38 6.87 -5.65
C THR A 82 4.38 7.78 -4.42
N ASP A 83 3.40 8.69 -4.33
CA ASP A 83 3.21 9.63 -3.24
C ASP A 83 1.71 9.85 -3.00
N ASP A 84 1.38 10.65 -1.99
CA ASP A 84 0.03 11.01 -1.57
C ASP A 84 -0.89 11.39 -2.74
N VAL A 85 -1.99 10.65 -2.89
CA VAL A 85 -3.11 11.02 -3.77
C VAL A 85 -3.81 12.24 -3.17
N LYS A 86 -4.11 13.23 -4.02
CA LYS A 86 -4.72 14.51 -3.63
C LYS A 86 -6.05 14.80 -4.30
N CYS A 87 -6.31 14.21 -5.46
CA CYS A 87 -7.55 14.40 -6.18
C CYS A 87 -7.93 13.14 -6.98
N ILE A 88 -9.23 12.98 -7.20
CA ILE A 88 -9.81 11.90 -7.99
C ILE A 88 -11.05 12.41 -8.72
N ALA A 89 -11.27 11.95 -9.94
CA ALA A 89 -12.43 12.28 -10.74
C ALA A 89 -12.95 11.05 -11.47
N VAL A 90 -14.27 10.88 -11.52
CA VAL A 90 -14.92 9.79 -12.24
C VAL A 90 -15.48 10.33 -13.55
N HIS A 91 -15.07 9.75 -14.67
CA HIS A 91 -15.54 10.12 -16.01
C HIS A 91 -17.07 9.89 -16.13
N PRO A 92 -17.81 10.67 -16.95
CA PRO A 92 -19.27 10.53 -17.06
C PRO A 92 -19.79 9.13 -17.40
N ASN A 93 -19.03 8.34 -18.16
CA ASN A 93 -19.37 6.93 -18.46
C ASN A 93 -19.25 5.98 -17.25
N LYS A 94 -18.74 6.45 -16.11
CA LYS A 94 -18.57 5.72 -14.85
C LYS A 94 -17.61 4.51 -14.88
N LEU A 95 -16.85 4.34 -15.97
CA LEU A 95 -15.89 3.24 -16.13
C LEU A 95 -14.44 3.68 -15.96
N VAL A 96 -14.17 4.98 -16.13
CA VAL A 96 -12.82 5.54 -16.10
C VAL A 96 -12.69 6.48 -14.92
N ILE A 97 -11.57 6.34 -14.21
CA ILE A 97 -11.21 7.16 -13.05
C ILE A 97 -9.85 7.79 -13.33
N ALA A 98 -9.74 9.08 -13.09
CA ALA A 98 -8.48 9.81 -13.11
C ALA A 98 -8.10 10.22 -11.68
N SER A 99 -6.85 10.03 -11.29
CA SER A 99 -6.33 10.42 -9.98
C SER A 99 -5.00 11.18 -10.12
N GLY A 100 -4.77 12.13 -9.21
CA GLY A 100 -3.55 12.94 -9.17
C GLY A 100 -2.87 12.86 -7.81
N GLN A 101 -1.53 12.89 -7.82
CA GLN A 101 -0.69 12.88 -6.62
C GLN A 101 0.01 14.22 -6.40
N CYS A 102 0.67 14.34 -5.23
CA CYS A 102 1.61 15.43 -4.97
C CYS A 102 2.75 15.43 -6.00
N ALA A 103 3.19 16.64 -6.36
CA ALA A 103 4.39 16.87 -7.18
C ALA A 103 5.65 16.90 -6.31
#